data_AF-A0A920H3T5-F1
#
_entry.id   AF-A0A920H3T5-F1
#
_cell.length_a   1.000
_cell.length_b   1.000
_cell.length_c   1.000
_cell.angle_alpha   90.00
_cell.angle_beta   90.00
_cell.angle_gamma   90.00
#
_symmetry.space_group_name_H-M   'P 1'
#
loop_
_entity.id
_entity.type
_entity.pdbx_description
1 polymer ?
#
loop_
_entity_poly.entity_id
_entity_poly.type
_entity_poly.pdbx_seq_one_letter_code
_entity_poly.pdbx_strand_id
1 'polypeptide(L)' 'MTLSNETGKVVLSTGNKSELAVGYSTLYGDMSGSFSPLKDLYKTDIYKLSIYRNLFQKAIPEKF' A
#
# COMPACT_ATOMS: atom_id res chain seq x y z
N MET A 1 -5.62 14.01 -3.57
CA MET A 1 -4.72 15.12 -3.19
C MET A 1 -5.44 16.24 -2.43
N THR A 2 -6.67 16.62 -2.78
CA THR A 2 -7.43 17.71 -2.12
C THR A 2 -7.43 17.64 -0.59
N LEU A 3 -7.82 16.49 0.00
CA LEU A 3 -7.84 16.31 1.45
C LEU A 3 -6.47 16.51 2.11
N SER A 4 -5.39 16.11 1.45
CA SER A 4 -4.02 16.29 1.95
C SER A 4 -3.64 17.76 2.01
N ASN A 5 -3.99 18.53 0.97
CA ASN A 5 -3.77 19.97 0.94
C ASN A 5 -4.57 20.71 2.02
N GLU A 6 -5.82 20.33 2.23
CA GLU A 6 -6.70 20.96 3.23
C GLU A 6 -6.31 20.62 4.66
N THR A 7 -5.81 19.40 4.90
CA THR A 7 -5.49 18.92 6.27
C THR A 7 -4.01 19.05 6.63
N GLY A 8 -3.14 19.43 5.69
CA GLY A 8 -1.69 19.43 5.87
C GLY A 8 -1.08 18.04 6.06
N LYS A 9 -1.86 16.96 5.84
CA LYS A 9 -1.40 15.57 5.95
C LYS A 9 -0.80 15.09 4.64
N VAL A 10 -0.01 14.03 4.69
CA VAL A 10 0.57 13.40 3.50
C VAL A 10 -0.31 12.25 3.00
N VAL A 11 -0.48 12.15 1.68
CA VAL A 11 -1.09 10.96 1.06
C VAL A 11 -0.07 9.84 1.00
N LEU A 12 -0.42 8.69 1.58
CA LEU A 12 0.31 7.45 1.38
C LEU A 12 -0.25 6.72 0.16
N SER A 13 0.62 6.33 -0.78
CA SER A 13 0.23 5.41 -1.85
C SER A 13 0.44 3.96 -1.40
N THR A 14 -0.31 3.04 -2.02
CA THR A 14 -0.33 1.61 -1.64
C THR A 14 0.42 0.71 -2.62
N GLY A 15 1.06 1.31 -3.63
CA GLY A 15 1.81 0.59 -4.66
C GLY A 15 2.96 -0.22 -4.08
N ASN A 16 3.09 -1.47 -4.53
CA ASN A 16 4.15 -2.39 -4.09
C ASN A 16 5.08 -2.81 -5.24
N LYS A 17 6.18 -3.50 -4.90
CA LYS A 17 7.24 -3.87 -5.86
C LYS A 17 6.72 -4.74 -7.02
N SER A 18 5.76 -5.62 -6.77
CA SER A 18 5.15 -6.45 -7.82
C SER A 18 4.35 -5.59 -8.81
N GLU A 19 3.52 -4.66 -8.34
CA GLU A 19 2.72 -3.76 -9.18
C GLU A 19 3.61 -2.86 -10.05
N LEU A 20 4.69 -2.31 -9.45
CA LEU A 20 5.67 -1.50 -10.16
C LEU A 20 6.45 -2.30 -11.21
N ALA A 21 6.86 -3.53 -10.89
CA ALA A 21 7.68 -4.35 -11.79
C ALA A 21 6.96 -4.72 -13.09
N VAL A 22 5.63 -4.80 -13.07
CA VAL A 22 4.82 -5.18 -14.24
C VAL A 22 4.01 -4.02 -14.81
N GLY A 23 4.08 -2.84 -14.21
CA GLY A 23 3.28 -1.67 -14.60
C GLY A 23 1.79 -1.83 -14.33
N TYR A 24 1.39 -2.61 -13.33
CA TYR A 24 -0.01 -2.78 -12.93
C TYR A 24 -0.48 -1.62 -12.06
N SER A 25 -0.62 -0.47 -12.69
CA SER A 25 -0.95 0.81 -12.04
C SER A 25 -1.47 1.79 -13.07
N THR A 26 -2.29 2.75 -12.63
CA THR A 26 -2.61 3.93 -13.46
C THR A 26 -1.63 5.04 -13.15
N LEU A 27 -0.94 5.54 -14.18
CA LEU A 27 -0.06 6.69 -14.03
C LEU A 27 -0.87 7.89 -13.53
N TYR A 28 -0.36 8.57 -12.50
CA TYR A 28 -1.05 9.64 -11.76
C TYR A 28 -2.34 9.22 -11.03
N GLY A 29 -2.66 7.93 -11.00
CA GLY A 29 -3.78 7.35 -10.27
C GLY A 29 -3.36 6.84 -8.89
N ASP A 30 -3.46 5.53 -8.70
CA ASP A 30 -3.21 4.83 -7.43
C ASP A 30 -1.76 4.95 -6.92
N MET A 31 -0.80 5.18 -7.82
CA MET A 31 0.58 5.46 -7.45
C MET A 31 0.80 6.87 -6.87
N SER A 32 -0.16 7.78 -7.04
CA SER A 32 -0.05 9.15 -6.56
C SER A 32 -0.11 9.23 -5.04
N GLY A 33 1.05 9.47 -4.43
CA GLY A 33 1.21 9.73 -3.00
C GLY A 33 2.63 10.20 -2.74
N SER A 34 2.87 10.92 -1.64
CA SER A 34 4.22 11.41 -1.33
C SER A 34 5.13 10.32 -0.80
N PHE A 35 4.55 9.20 -0.31
CA PHE A 35 5.30 8.04 0.16
C PHE A 35 4.50 6.75 -0.01
N SER A 36 5.16 5.67 -0.45
CA SER A 36 4.60 4.31 -0.39
C SER A 36 5.39 3.48 0.63
N PRO A 37 4.78 3.10 1.76
CA PRO A 37 5.39 2.22 2.75
C PRO A 37 5.69 0.80 2.22
N LEU A 38 5.00 0.38 1.17
CA LEU A 38 5.06 -0.99 0.64
C LEU A 38 5.90 -1.12 -0.63
N LYS A 39 6.52 -0.02 -1.10
CA LYS A 39 7.16 0.06 -2.42
C LYS A 39 8.28 -0.97 -2.68
N ASP A 40 8.92 -1.48 -1.64
CA ASP A 40 10.02 -2.45 -1.78
C ASP A 40 9.61 -3.89 -1.41
N LEU A 41 8.33 -4.13 -1.15
CA LEU A 41 7.82 -5.47 -0.85
C LEU A 41 7.16 -6.07 -2.09
N TYR A 42 7.47 -7.34 -2.37
CA TYR A 42 6.65 -8.11 -3.31
C TYR A 42 5.29 -8.42 -2.69
N LYS A 43 4.29 -8.68 -3.54
CA LYS A 43 2.93 -9.02 -3.09
C LYS A 43 2.93 -10.21 -2.11
N THR A 44 3.76 -11.21 -2.38
CA THR A 44 3.95 -12.39 -1.51
C THR A 44 4.46 -12.01 -0.11
N ASP A 45 5.35 -11.03 0.01
CA ASP A 45 5.85 -10.57 1.30
C ASP A 45 4.80 -9.75 2.06
N ILE A 46 3.96 -9.00 1.35
CA ILE A 46 2.80 -8.31 1.94
C ILE A 46 1.82 -9.32 2.56
N TYR A 47 1.56 -10.46 1.89
CA TYR A 47 0.71 -11.52 2.48
C TYR A 47 1.34 -12.15 3.72
N LYS A 48 2.66 -12.35 3.76
CA LYS A 48 3.33 -12.83 4.98
C LYS A 48 3.24 -11.79 6.10
N LEU A 49 3.44 -10.51 5.76
CA LEU A 49 3.36 -9.40 6.69
C LEU A 49 1.95 -9.23 7.27
N SER A 50 0.91 -9.44 6.47
CA SER A 50 -0.48 -9.36 6.94
C SER A 50 -0.79 -10.47 7.94
N ILE A 51 -0.33 -11.69 7.69
CA ILE A 51 -0.44 -12.82 8.62
C ILE A 51 0.31 -12.48 9.93
N TYR A 52 1.55 -12.00 9.85
CA TYR A 52 2.35 -11.59 11.02
C TYR A 52 1.65 -10.50 11.83
N ARG A 53 1.15 -9.43 11.18
CA ARG A 53 0.42 -8.34 11.84
C ARG A 53 -0.82 -8.86 12.57
N ASN A 54 -1.52 -9.81 11.97
CA ASN A 54 -2.73 -10.41 12.56
C ASN A 54 -2.46 -11.24 13.83
N LEU A 55 -1.20 -11.63 14.10
CA LEU A 55 -0.84 -12.31 15.35
C LEU A 55 -1.00 -11.40 16.58
N PHE A 56 -0.88 -10.08 16.41
CA PHE A 56 -0.99 -9.11 17.52
C PHE A 56 -2.44 -8.69 17.79
N GLN A 57 -3.20 -8.47 16.71
CA GLN A 57 -4.62 -8.15 16.77
C GLN A 57 -5.21 -8.54 15.42
N LYS A 58 -6.40 -9.14 15.39
CA LYS A 58 -7.08 -9.40 14.11
C LYS A 58 -7.61 -8.09 13.54
N ALA A 59 -7.14 -7.69 12.36
CA ALA A 59 -7.75 -6.59 11.60
C ALA A 59 -7.75 -6.81 10.08
N ILE A 60 -6.90 -7.70 9.56
CA ILE A 60 -6.88 -8.04 8.14
C ILE A 60 -7.70 -9.33 7.95
N PRO A 61 -8.67 -9.41 7.02
CA PRO A 61 -9.40 -10.64 6.74
C PRO A 61 -8.46 -11.78 6.30
N GLU A 62 -8.66 -12.98 6.84
CA GLU A 62 -7.76 -14.13 6.61
C GLU A 62 -8.09 -14.88 5.29
N LYS A 63 -9.33 -14.79 4.78
CA LYS A 63 -9.78 -15.30 3.48
C LYS A 63 -11.01 -14.52 3.00
N PHE A 64 -11.12 -14.32 1.69
CA PHE A 64 -12.39 -14.12 0.98
C PHE A 64 -12.74 -15.41 0.25
#